data_AF-A0AAD6UA57-F1
#
_entry.id   AF-A0AAD6UA57-F1
#
_cell.length_a   1.000
_cell.length_b   1.000
_cell.length_c   1.000
_cell.angle_alpha   90.00
_cell.angle_beta   90.00
_cell.angle_gamma   90.00
#
_symmetry.space_group_name_H-M   'P 1'
#
loop_
_entity.id
_entity.type
_entity.pdbx_description
1 polymer ?
#
loop_
_entity_poly.entity_id
_entity_poly.type
_entity_poly.pdbx_seq_one_letter_code
_entity_poly.pdbx_strand_id
1 'polypeptide(L)'
;MLIQTHTIHPDSEAIFKAQATTPENIRATRSGIHEACTRCFKIETTEPGLKLRRCGKCKGVWYCTKECQTAHWPTHKKTCSPVDGSGIRRLVENFYANPLLNQYLQVCLVLHFDLLQRPRLDTPFMARVDVAIEPADIPEFLPILMGQPVQGTLRGMLQVNAFTPLPAAAMAALAPMRRQIWRAARESADKNGFARDSIGLVEFGNGSVGQTITVPVHVRAPALELARDASPWVMNSAVTGQTTELPLTIHTCMEFMNTHIRSDKKNQLLLRTEMRPSDIEIIRDAGAEASGTAARLLKAKMAREYIFRPMADLLQQTES
;
A
#
# COMPACT_ATOMS: atom_id res chain seq x y z
N MET A 1 18.56 -28.29 -16.83
CA MET A 1 18.94 -28.50 -15.42
C MET A 1 18.07 -27.55 -14.61
N LEU A 2 16.97 -28.05 -14.05
CA LEU A 2 15.94 -27.25 -13.36
C LEU A 2 16.50 -26.81 -12.00
N ILE A 3 17.01 -25.58 -11.93
CA ILE A 3 17.34 -24.96 -10.66
C ILE A 3 16.01 -24.55 -10.00
N GLN A 4 15.41 -25.48 -9.26
CA GLN A 4 14.40 -25.14 -8.26
C GLN A 4 15.12 -24.51 -7.05
N THR A 5 15.60 -23.27 -7.19
CA THR A 5 15.97 -22.46 -6.04
C THR A 5 14.76 -21.63 -5.67
N HIS A 6 14.06 -22.03 -4.60
CA HIS A 6 13.24 -21.11 -3.84
C HIS A 6 14.13 -19.92 -3.48
N THR A 7 13.93 -18.77 -4.15
CA THR A 7 14.71 -17.53 -3.98
C THR A 7 14.37 -16.83 -2.67
N ILE A 8 14.21 -17.58 -1.59
CA ILE A 8 13.94 -17.05 -0.26
C ILE A 8 14.94 -17.68 0.69
N HIS A 9 15.70 -16.84 1.39
CA HIS A 9 16.69 -17.27 2.38
C HIS A 9 16.05 -18.27 3.38
N PRO A 10 16.72 -19.34 3.82
CA PRO A 10 16.14 -20.35 4.71
C PRO A 10 15.47 -19.76 5.96
N ASP A 11 16.05 -18.68 6.50
CA ASP A 11 15.52 -18.00 7.70
C ASP A 11 14.32 -17.09 7.43
N SER A 12 13.98 -16.82 6.17
CA SER A 12 12.87 -15.92 5.82
C SER A 12 11.52 -16.41 6.36
N GLU A 13 11.30 -17.73 6.42
CA GLU A 13 10.09 -18.30 7.00
C GLU A 13 10.07 -18.12 8.52
N ALA A 14 11.22 -18.26 9.19
CA ALA A 14 11.35 -18.06 10.62
C ALA A 14 11.14 -16.58 11.01
N ILE A 15 11.80 -15.65 10.29
CA ILE A 15 11.63 -14.20 10.45
C ILE A 15 10.17 -13.80 10.21
N PHE A 16 9.57 -14.31 9.13
CA PHE A 16 8.16 -14.07 8.84
C PHE A 16 7.28 -14.56 10.00
N LYS A 17 7.43 -15.81 10.45
CA LYS A 17 6.64 -16.37 11.55
C LYS A 17 6.77 -15.56 12.85
N ALA A 18 7.95 -15.01 13.13
CA ALA A 18 8.19 -14.20 14.32
C ALA A 18 7.51 -12.83 14.29
N GLN A 19 7.30 -12.27 13.08
CA GLN A 19 6.82 -10.88 12.91
C GLN A 19 5.41 -10.79 12.31
N ALA A 20 4.89 -11.87 11.73
CA ALA A 20 3.65 -11.87 10.98
C ALA A 20 2.44 -11.52 11.86
N THR A 21 1.68 -10.52 11.41
CA THR A 21 0.38 -10.21 12.00
C THR A 21 -0.62 -11.30 11.62
N THR A 22 -1.35 -11.82 12.61
CA THR A 22 -2.38 -12.85 12.40
C THR A 22 -3.58 -12.32 11.61
N PRO A 23 -4.31 -13.18 10.86
CA PRO A 23 -5.52 -12.79 10.15
C PRO A 23 -6.59 -12.22 11.09
N GLU A 24 -6.69 -12.74 12.30
CA GLU A 24 -7.65 -12.32 13.33
C GLU A 24 -7.39 -10.87 13.73
N ASN A 25 -6.12 -10.52 13.99
CA ASN A 25 -5.73 -9.16 14.36
C ASN A 25 -5.95 -8.17 13.21
N ILE A 26 -5.66 -8.58 11.97
CA ILE A 26 -5.93 -7.75 10.78
C ILE A 26 -7.44 -7.51 10.63
N ARG A 27 -8.25 -8.55 10.77
CA ARG A 27 -9.72 -8.44 10.67
C ARG A 27 -10.29 -7.56 11.78
N ALA A 28 -9.83 -7.71 13.02
CA ALA A 28 -10.25 -6.92 14.17
C ALA A 28 -9.90 -5.43 14.01
N THR A 29 -8.66 -5.14 13.62
CA THR A 29 -8.21 -3.76 13.35
C THR A 29 -9.00 -3.15 12.20
N ARG A 30 -9.21 -3.89 11.11
CA ARG A 30 -10.00 -3.44 9.97
C ARG A 30 -11.45 -3.16 10.33
N SER A 31 -12.08 -3.95 11.20
CA SER A 31 -13.45 -3.65 11.69
C SER A 31 -13.52 -2.40 12.57
N GLY A 32 -12.40 -2.00 13.18
CA GLY A 32 -12.27 -0.73 13.90
C GLY A 32 -12.03 0.48 12.99
N ILE A 33 -11.73 0.28 11.71
CA ILE A 33 -11.73 1.35 10.70
C ILE A 33 -13.20 1.68 10.41
N HIS A 34 -13.78 2.54 11.23
CA HIS A 34 -15.19 2.86 11.11
C HIS A 34 -15.46 3.59 9.81
N GLU A 35 -16.36 3.00 9.04
CA GLU A 35 -16.89 3.59 7.82
C GLU A 35 -17.71 4.82 8.25
N ALA A 36 -17.50 5.96 7.58
CA ALA A 36 -18.26 7.19 7.80
C ALA A 36 -19.01 7.55 6.53
N CYS A 37 -20.17 8.21 6.66
CA CYS A 37 -20.85 8.75 5.50
C CYS A 37 -19.94 9.76 4.80
N THR A 38 -19.65 9.52 3.53
CA THR A 38 -18.79 10.37 2.71
C THR A 38 -19.32 11.80 2.57
N ARG A 39 -20.65 12.02 2.69
CA ARG A 39 -21.22 13.38 2.62
C ARG A 39 -21.33 14.07 3.99
N CYS A 40 -21.93 13.41 4.97
CA CYS A 40 -22.31 14.03 6.24
C CYS A 40 -21.44 13.60 7.43
N PHE A 41 -20.45 12.72 7.19
CA PHE A 41 -19.44 12.27 8.14
C PHE A 41 -19.95 11.52 9.37
N LYS A 42 -21.25 11.23 9.43
CA LYS A 42 -21.83 10.36 10.45
C LYS A 42 -21.19 8.97 10.41
N ILE A 43 -20.75 8.50 11.56
CA ILE A 43 -20.07 7.22 11.75
C ILE A 43 -21.08 6.22 12.30
N GLU A 44 -21.09 5.01 11.73
CA GLU A 44 -22.07 3.97 12.12
C GLU A 44 -21.97 3.59 13.60
N THR A 45 -20.78 3.63 14.19
CA THR A 45 -20.55 3.26 15.60
C THR A 45 -20.86 4.34 16.61
N THR A 46 -21.00 5.60 16.20
CA THR A 46 -21.32 6.71 17.11
C THR A 46 -22.77 7.18 16.99
N GLU A 47 -23.51 6.69 15.99
CA GLU A 47 -24.87 7.14 15.69
C GLU A 47 -25.87 5.97 15.80
N PRO A 48 -26.66 5.90 16.89
CA PRO A 48 -27.61 4.80 17.09
C PRO A 48 -28.57 4.64 15.90
N GLY A 49 -28.64 3.43 15.35
CA GLY A 49 -29.54 3.09 14.24
C GLY A 49 -29.08 3.56 12.85
N LEU A 50 -27.94 4.24 12.75
CA LEU A 50 -27.33 4.56 11.45
C LEU A 50 -26.83 3.26 10.80
N LYS A 51 -27.06 3.11 9.50
CA LYS A 51 -26.43 2.04 8.70
C LYS A 51 -25.87 2.63 7.43
N LEU A 52 -24.59 2.44 7.19
CA LEU A 52 -23.96 2.94 5.98
C LEU A 52 -24.21 1.99 4.81
N ARG A 53 -24.50 2.61 3.66
CA ARG A 53 -24.70 1.92 2.39
C ARG A 53 -23.61 2.33 1.42
N ARG A 54 -22.99 1.34 0.79
CA ARG A 54 -21.99 1.58 -0.25
C ARG A 54 -22.63 2.09 -1.53
N CYS A 55 -21.91 2.92 -2.28
CA CYS A 55 -22.27 3.19 -3.67
C CYS A 55 -22.37 1.86 -4.44
N GLY A 56 -23.52 1.61 -5.09
CA GLY A 56 -23.74 0.37 -5.83
C GLY A 56 -22.79 0.15 -7.00
N LYS A 57 -22.27 1.23 -7.61
CA LYS A 57 -21.38 1.18 -8.78
C LYS A 57 -19.92 0.93 -8.40
N CYS A 58 -19.33 1.84 -7.62
CA CYS A 58 -17.89 1.78 -7.29
C CYS A 58 -17.58 1.05 -5.98
N LYS A 59 -18.57 0.84 -5.11
CA LYS A 59 -18.41 0.34 -3.72
C LYS A 59 -17.33 1.05 -2.91
N GLY A 60 -16.90 2.24 -3.36
CA GLY A 60 -15.73 3.00 -2.91
C GLY A 60 -16.04 4.00 -1.79
N VAL A 61 -17.30 4.41 -1.69
CA VAL A 61 -17.79 5.46 -0.79
C VAL A 61 -19.06 5.01 -0.08
N TRP A 62 -19.35 5.59 1.07
CA TRP A 62 -20.46 5.21 1.96
C TRP A 62 -21.44 6.35 2.17
N TYR A 63 -22.72 6.03 2.28
CA TYR A 63 -23.78 6.99 2.53
C TYR A 63 -24.73 6.47 3.58
N CYS A 64 -25.08 7.29 4.57
CA CYS A 64 -26.10 6.93 5.55
C CYS A 64 -27.51 6.96 4.95
N THR A 65 -27.73 7.78 3.92
CA THR A 65 -29.03 7.90 3.25
C THR A 65 -28.89 8.14 1.74
N LYS A 66 -30.00 7.95 1.00
CA LYS A 66 -30.06 8.23 -0.45
C LYS A 66 -29.86 9.71 -0.74
N GLU A 67 -30.33 10.60 0.13
CA GLU A 67 -30.14 12.05 0.02
C GLU A 67 -28.65 12.39 0.11
N CYS A 68 -27.91 11.69 0.99
CA CYS A 68 -26.46 11.86 1.07
C CYS A 68 -25.75 11.42 -0.21
N GLN A 69 -26.19 10.31 -0.81
CA GLN A 69 -25.67 9.86 -2.10
C GLN A 69 -25.99 10.85 -3.23
N THR A 70 -27.26 11.25 -3.39
CA THR A 70 -27.73 12.13 -4.46
C THR A 70 -27.03 13.49 -4.44
N ALA A 71 -26.87 14.09 -3.28
CA ALA A 71 -26.19 15.38 -3.20
C ALA A 71 -24.68 15.30 -3.43
N HIS A 72 -24.04 14.17 -3.10
CA HIS A 72 -22.63 13.96 -3.44
C HIS A 72 -22.45 13.52 -4.91
N TRP A 73 -23.51 13.13 -5.60
CA TRP A 73 -23.43 12.59 -6.96
C TRP A 73 -22.77 13.53 -7.99
N PRO A 74 -23.03 14.85 -8.04
CA PRO A 74 -22.42 15.74 -9.03
C PRO A 74 -20.88 15.74 -9.01
N THR A 75 -20.29 15.59 -7.81
CA THR A 75 -18.84 15.46 -7.64
C THR A 75 -18.37 14.02 -7.78
N HIS A 76 -19.07 13.07 -7.17
CA HIS A 76 -18.69 11.66 -7.18
C HIS A 76 -18.71 11.04 -8.58
N LYS A 77 -19.68 11.39 -9.43
CA LYS A 77 -19.84 10.76 -10.77
C LYS A 77 -18.59 10.88 -11.64
N LYS A 78 -17.77 11.91 -11.41
CA LYS A 78 -16.51 12.15 -12.13
C LYS A 78 -15.43 11.10 -11.82
N THR A 79 -15.51 10.47 -10.65
CA THR A 79 -14.57 9.46 -10.17
C THR A 79 -15.23 8.10 -9.92
N CYS A 80 -16.54 7.99 -10.18
CA CYS A 80 -17.30 6.76 -9.94
C CYS A 80 -17.17 5.79 -11.12
N SER A 81 -16.16 4.93 -11.08
CA SER A 81 -16.03 3.78 -11.99
C SER A 81 -16.78 2.56 -11.43
N PRO A 82 -17.28 1.64 -12.27
CA PRO A 82 -17.68 0.32 -11.81
C PRO A 82 -16.52 -0.33 -11.02
N VAL A 83 -16.87 -1.17 -10.06
CA VAL A 83 -15.89 -2.12 -9.52
C VAL A 83 -15.60 -3.10 -10.63
N ASP A 84 -14.58 -2.83 -11.44
CA ASP A 84 -14.00 -3.82 -12.37
C ASP A 84 -13.17 -4.84 -11.57
N GLY A 85 -13.77 -5.37 -10.49
CA GLY A 85 -13.14 -6.25 -9.53
C GLY A 85 -11.78 -5.73 -9.09
N SER A 86 -11.63 -4.43 -8.78
CA SER A 86 -10.30 -3.80 -8.67
C SER A 86 -9.34 -4.46 -7.68
N GLY A 87 -9.85 -5.35 -6.81
CA GLY A 87 -9.10 -6.32 -6.01
C GLY A 87 -8.34 -5.68 -4.86
N ILE A 88 -7.74 -4.51 -5.11
CA ILE A 88 -6.82 -3.84 -4.22
C ILE A 88 -7.50 -3.19 -3.04
N ARG A 89 -8.79 -2.81 -3.10
CA ARG A 89 -9.42 -2.10 -1.96
C ARG A 89 -9.33 -2.89 -0.66
N ARG A 90 -9.77 -4.16 -0.70
CA ARG A 90 -9.73 -5.03 0.47
C ARG A 90 -8.30 -5.31 0.92
N LEU A 91 -7.38 -5.41 -0.04
CA LEU A 91 -5.96 -5.62 0.22
C LEU A 91 -5.32 -4.38 0.87
N VAL A 92 -5.67 -3.17 0.42
CA VAL A 92 -5.25 -1.89 1.02
C VAL A 92 -5.83 -1.75 2.44
N GLU A 93 -7.10 -2.12 2.64
CA GLU A 93 -7.68 -2.17 3.99
C GLU A 93 -6.93 -3.14 4.90
N ASN A 94 -6.55 -4.33 4.40
CA ASN A 94 -5.76 -5.31 5.16
C ASN A 94 -4.33 -4.84 5.41
N PHE A 95 -3.70 -4.19 4.42
CA PHE A 95 -2.37 -3.61 4.53
C PHE A 95 -2.35 -2.53 5.62
N TYR A 96 -3.32 -1.61 5.57
CA TYR A 96 -3.45 -0.54 6.56
C TYR A 96 -3.81 -1.06 7.95
N ALA A 97 -4.61 -2.13 8.03
CA ALA A 97 -4.96 -2.80 9.28
C ALA A 97 -3.86 -3.74 9.83
N ASN A 98 -2.76 -3.94 9.11
CA ASN A 98 -1.62 -4.72 9.57
C ASN A 98 -0.66 -3.82 10.35
N PRO A 99 -0.47 -4.00 11.68
CA PRO A 99 0.33 -3.09 12.50
C PRO A 99 1.77 -2.95 12.04
N LEU A 100 2.41 -4.05 11.61
CA LEU A 100 3.80 -4.02 11.13
C LEU A 100 3.92 -3.21 9.84
N LEU A 101 3.10 -3.54 8.82
CA LEU A 101 3.13 -2.82 7.54
C LEU A 101 2.76 -1.33 7.72
N ASN A 102 1.76 -1.05 8.57
CA ASN A 102 1.36 0.32 8.86
C ASN A 102 2.43 1.10 9.66
N GLN A 103 3.21 0.44 10.52
CA GLN A 103 4.35 1.07 11.20
C GLN A 103 5.42 1.49 10.20
N TYR A 104 5.79 0.64 9.24
CA TYR A 104 6.75 1.01 8.19
C TYR A 104 6.20 2.09 7.23
N LEU A 105 4.89 2.11 6.95
CA LEU A 105 4.26 3.24 6.26
C LEU A 105 4.41 4.55 7.05
N GLN A 106 4.21 4.51 8.37
CA GLN A 106 4.43 5.67 9.23
C GLN A 106 5.90 6.11 9.23
N VAL A 107 6.86 5.18 9.23
CA VAL A 107 8.29 5.50 9.10
C VAL A 107 8.56 6.23 7.78
N CYS A 108 8.00 5.79 6.66
CA CYS A 108 8.11 6.52 5.39
C CYS A 108 7.60 7.97 5.50
N LEU A 109 6.49 8.20 6.21
CA LEU A 109 5.96 9.55 6.47
C LEU A 109 6.91 10.36 7.37
N VAL A 110 7.43 9.75 8.43
CA VAL A 110 8.38 10.41 9.36
C VAL A 110 9.63 10.88 8.62
N LEU A 111 10.24 9.99 7.84
CA LEU A 111 11.45 10.28 7.07
C LEU A 111 11.21 11.34 6.00
N HIS A 112 10.09 11.27 5.28
CA HIS A 112 9.82 12.22 4.21
C HIS A 112 9.48 13.62 4.72
N PHE A 113 8.61 13.72 5.73
CA PHE A 113 8.11 15.00 6.24
C PHE A 113 8.94 15.55 7.41
N ASP A 114 10.06 14.91 7.75
CA ASP A 114 10.96 15.29 8.84
C ASP A 114 10.22 15.42 10.18
N LEU A 115 9.32 14.48 10.48
CA LEU A 115 8.39 14.61 11.61
C LEU A 115 9.08 14.49 12.99
N LEU A 116 10.32 13.98 13.03
CA LEU A 116 11.14 13.97 14.24
C LEU A 116 11.51 15.39 14.70
N GLN A 117 11.80 16.27 13.73
CA GLN A 117 12.23 17.64 13.99
C GLN A 117 11.09 18.66 13.78
N ARG A 118 10.14 18.33 12.90
CA ARG A 118 9.07 19.22 12.44
C ARG A 118 7.71 18.54 12.55
N PRO A 119 7.22 18.27 13.79
CA PRO A 119 5.89 17.71 13.98
C PRO A 119 4.83 18.64 13.37
N ARG A 120 3.82 18.05 12.74
CA ARG A 120 2.74 18.78 12.07
C ARG A 120 1.42 18.53 12.78
N LEU A 121 0.99 19.49 13.59
CA LEU A 121 -0.20 19.37 14.44
C LEU A 121 -1.45 19.98 13.79
N ASP A 122 -1.31 21.19 13.23
CA ASP A 122 -2.45 21.98 12.77
C ASP A 122 -2.69 21.91 11.25
N THR A 123 -1.77 21.29 10.51
CA THR A 123 -1.84 21.21 9.05
C THR A 123 -1.66 19.78 8.56
N PRO A 124 -2.49 19.31 7.60
CA PRO A 124 -2.28 18.01 6.99
C PRO A 124 -0.98 17.98 6.18
N PHE A 125 -0.39 16.80 6.09
CA PHE A 125 0.56 16.40 5.06
C PHE A 125 0.00 15.18 4.34
N MET A 126 0.42 14.95 3.09
CA MET A 126 -0.12 13.84 2.31
C MET A 126 0.93 13.18 1.43
N ALA A 127 0.87 11.86 1.36
CA ALA A 127 1.62 11.06 0.40
C ALA A 127 0.66 10.16 -0.40
N ARG A 128 1.10 9.77 -1.59
CA ARG A 128 0.50 8.74 -2.42
C ARG A 128 1.34 7.47 -2.32
N VAL A 129 0.68 6.34 -2.16
CA VAL A 129 1.27 5.01 -2.20
C VAL A 129 0.68 4.26 -3.39
N ASP A 130 1.49 4.00 -4.39
CA ASP A 130 1.05 3.20 -5.54
C ASP A 130 1.34 1.73 -5.27
N VAL A 131 0.31 0.90 -5.35
CA VAL A 131 0.34 -0.54 -5.14
C VAL A 131 -0.03 -1.29 -6.41
N ALA A 132 0.49 -2.50 -6.57
CA ALA A 132 0.11 -3.40 -7.67
C ALA A 132 -0.13 -4.81 -7.14
N ILE A 133 -0.74 -5.66 -7.97
CA ILE A 133 -0.77 -7.10 -7.75
C ILE A 133 0.36 -7.70 -8.58
N GLU A 134 1.31 -8.33 -7.92
CA GLU A 134 2.44 -9.03 -8.55
C GLU A 134 2.35 -10.54 -8.27
N PRO A 135 2.96 -11.41 -9.10
CA PRO A 135 2.99 -12.85 -8.87
C PRO A 135 3.49 -13.21 -7.47
N ALA A 136 2.78 -14.10 -6.80
CA ALA A 136 3.11 -14.50 -5.43
C ALA A 136 4.40 -15.34 -5.34
N ASP A 137 4.82 -15.91 -6.48
CA ASP A 137 6.08 -16.62 -6.65
C ASP A 137 6.96 -15.90 -7.69
N ILE A 138 8.12 -15.44 -7.22
CA ILE A 138 9.06 -14.61 -8.00
C ILE A 138 9.51 -15.25 -9.32
N PRO A 139 9.72 -16.58 -9.43
CA PRO A 139 10.08 -17.19 -10.72
C PRO A 139 9.03 -17.00 -11.83
N GLU A 140 7.76 -16.76 -11.48
CA GLU A 140 6.70 -16.49 -12.46
C GLU A 140 6.80 -15.07 -13.05
N PHE A 141 7.52 -14.17 -12.38
CA PHE A 141 7.61 -12.76 -12.75
C PHE A 141 8.36 -12.56 -14.08
N LEU A 142 9.53 -13.17 -14.24
CA LEU A 142 10.39 -12.97 -15.41
C LEU A 142 9.75 -13.46 -16.72
N PRO A 143 9.13 -14.66 -16.80
CA PRO A 143 8.37 -15.07 -17.98
C PRO A 143 7.30 -14.06 -18.39
N ILE A 144 6.55 -13.51 -17.43
CA ILE A 144 5.51 -12.52 -17.70
C ILE A 144 6.12 -11.22 -18.23
N LEU A 145 7.19 -10.74 -17.59
CA LEU A 145 7.92 -9.56 -18.02
C LEU A 145 8.43 -9.68 -19.46
N MET A 146 8.85 -10.88 -19.87
CA MET A 146 9.29 -11.20 -21.24
C MET A 146 8.14 -11.46 -22.22
N GLY A 147 6.88 -11.23 -21.81
CA GLY A 147 5.72 -11.42 -22.68
C GLY A 147 5.30 -12.87 -22.90
N GLN A 148 5.80 -13.83 -22.11
CA GLN A 148 5.40 -15.23 -22.24
C GLN A 148 3.92 -15.45 -21.86
N PRO A 149 3.27 -16.46 -22.45
CA PRO A 149 1.89 -16.80 -22.09
C PRO A 149 1.80 -17.31 -20.65
N VAL A 150 0.79 -16.82 -19.91
CA VAL A 150 0.45 -17.32 -18.56
C VAL A 150 -0.53 -18.48 -18.71
N GLN A 151 -0.22 -19.61 -18.08
CA GLN A 151 -1.10 -20.78 -18.07
C GLN A 151 -1.95 -20.80 -16.80
N GLY A 152 -3.26 -21.00 -16.95
CA GLY A 152 -4.18 -21.15 -15.82
C GLY A 152 -4.38 -19.87 -14.98
N THR A 153 -4.85 -20.05 -13.75
CA THR A 153 -5.05 -18.95 -12.80
C THR A 153 -3.77 -18.68 -12.01
N LEU A 154 -3.31 -17.43 -12.05
CA LEU A 154 -2.10 -17.02 -11.36
C LEU A 154 -2.44 -16.39 -10.01
N ARG A 155 -1.74 -16.80 -8.96
CA ARG A 155 -1.90 -16.19 -7.64
C ARG A 155 -0.97 -15.00 -7.51
N GLY A 156 -1.52 -13.85 -7.16
CA GLY A 156 -0.78 -12.62 -6.91
C GLY A 156 -0.85 -12.16 -5.47
N MET A 157 -0.09 -11.11 -5.18
CA MET A 157 -0.03 -10.44 -3.88
C MET A 157 0.11 -8.94 -4.05
N LEU A 158 -0.42 -8.17 -3.10
CA LEU A 158 -0.21 -6.73 -3.06
C LEU A 158 1.27 -6.41 -2.85
N GLN A 159 1.77 -5.46 -3.62
CA GLN A 159 3.13 -4.93 -3.51
C GLN A 159 3.09 -3.41 -3.59
N VAL A 160 3.99 -2.74 -2.89
CA VAL A 160 4.18 -1.29 -2.90
C VAL A 160 5.20 -0.92 -3.98
N ASN A 161 4.75 -0.20 -5.01
CA ASN A 161 5.59 0.19 -6.15
C ASN A 161 6.19 1.58 -5.98
N ALA A 162 5.51 2.48 -5.27
CA ALA A 162 6.05 3.81 -4.99
C ALA A 162 5.43 4.45 -3.76
N PHE A 163 6.21 5.36 -3.17
CA PHE A 163 5.78 6.33 -2.19
C PHE A 163 6.11 7.72 -2.75
N THR A 164 5.08 8.50 -3.04
CA THR A 164 5.20 9.82 -3.68
C THR A 164 4.55 10.88 -2.80
N PRO A 165 5.32 11.77 -2.16
CA PRO A 165 4.75 12.88 -1.39
C PRO A 165 4.00 13.86 -2.29
N LEU A 166 2.90 14.44 -1.78
CA LEU A 166 2.22 15.50 -2.52
C LEU A 166 2.95 16.84 -2.29
N PRO A 167 3.27 17.58 -3.36
CA PRO A 167 3.87 18.91 -3.23
C PRO A 167 3.00 19.87 -2.42
N ALA A 168 3.61 20.84 -1.75
CA ALA A 168 2.91 21.84 -0.94
C ALA A 168 1.81 22.59 -1.70
N ALA A 169 1.99 22.85 -3.00
CA ALA A 169 0.97 23.46 -3.85
C ALA A 169 -0.29 22.58 -4.02
N ALA A 170 -0.10 21.26 -4.19
CA ALA A 170 -1.21 20.30 -4.25
C ALA A 170 -1.90 20.15 -2.88
N MET A 171 -1.16 20.35 -1.79
CA MET A 171 -1.70 20.41 -0.44
C MET A 171 -2.53 21.66 -0.18
N ALA A 172 -2.15 22.82 -0.73
CA ALA A 172 -2.97 24.03 -0.63
C ALA A 172 -4.31 23.88 -1.37
N ALA A 173 -4.30 23.14 -2.47
CA ALA A 173 -5.48 22.79 -3.26
C ALA A 173 -6.20 21.50 -2.78
N LEU A 174 -5.96 21.05 -1.53
CA LEU A 174 -6.54 19.81 -1.05
C LEU A 174 -8.07 19.83 -1.19
N ALA A 175 -8.60 18.81 -1.88
CA ALA A 175 -10.03 18.66 -2.08
C ALA A 175 -10.78 18.74 -0.73
N PRO A 176 -11.95 19.41 -0.64
CA PRO A 176 -12.69 19.60 0.61
C PRO A 176 -12.88 18.30 1.41
N MET A 177 -13.16 17.20 0.70
CA MET A 177 -13.26 15.85 1.27
C MET A 177 -12.05 15.43 2.10
N ARG A 178 -10.84 15.59 1.55
CA ARG A 178 -9.61 15.17 2.21
C ARG A 178 -9.32 16.02 3.45
N ARG A 179 -9.67 17.32 3.41
CA ARG A 179 -9.59 18.20 4.60
C ARG A 179 -10.53 17.72 5.70
N GLN A 180 -11.73 17.26 5.35
CA GLN A 180 -12.69 16.73 6.32
C GLN A 180 -12.20 15.40 6.93
N ILE A 181 -11.67 14.48 6.12
CA ILE A 181 -11.06 13.23 6.62
C ILE A 181 -9.97 13.53 7.65
N TRP A 182 -9.07 14.48 7.34
CA TRP A 182 -8.00 14.86 8.26
C TRP A 182 -8.54 15.50 9.55
N ARG A 183 -9.50 16.43 9.46
CA ARG A 183 -10.09 17.09 10.64
C ARG A 183 -10.76 16.09 11.58
N ALA A 184 -11.53 15.14 11.03
CA ALA A 184 -12.18 14.11 11.83
C ALA A 184 -11.15 13.20 12.54
N ALA A 185 -10.07 12.83 11.84
CA ALA A 185 -8.99 12.06 12.44
C ALA A 185 -8.25 12.84 13.53
N ARG A 186 -7.98 14.14 13.31
CA ARG A 186 -7.37 15.05 14.29
C ARG A 186 -8.22 15.18 15.55
N GLU A 187 -9.51 15.48 15.39
CA GLU A 187 -10.45 15.59 16.50
C GLU A 187 -10.53 14.28 17.31
N SER A 188 -10.59 13.13 16.62
CA SER A 188 -10.58 11.82 17.28
C SER A 188 -9.30 11.60 18.08
N ALA A 189 -8.13 11.88 17.49
CA ALA A 189 -6.86 11.72 18.18
C ALA A 189 -6.72 12.68 19.38
N ASP A 190 -7.22 13.92 19.28
CA ASP A 190 -7.25 14.87 20.41
C ASP A 190 -8.07 14.34 21.57
N LYS A 191 -9.28 13.83 21.29
CA LYS A 191 -10.16 13.21 22.30
C LYS A 191 -9.53 12.01 22.98
N ASN A 192 -8.64 11.31 22.30
CA ASN A 192 -7.93 10.14 22.82
C ASN A 192 -6.54 10.47 23.40
N GLY A 193 -6.23 11.75 23.63
CA GLY A 193 -5.00 12.17 24.32
C GLY A 193 -3.75 12.30 23.43
N PHE A 194 -3.92 12.25 22.10
CA PHE A 194 -2.82 12.29 21.13
C PHE A 194 -2.65 13.68 20.48
N ALA A 195 -2.91 14.75 21.23
CA ALA A 195 -2.88 16.13 20.73
C ALA A 195 -1.52 16.58 20.17
N ARG A 196 -0.43 15.89 20.54
CA ARG A 196 0.94 16.18 20.08
C ARG A 196 1.40 15.28 18.94
N ASP A 197 0.57 14.37 18.48
CA ASP A 197 0.93 13.43 17.44
C ASP A 197 0.61 14.00 16.06
N SER A 198 1.46 13.70 15.07
CA SER A 198 1.24 14.16 13.70
C SER A 198 0.23 13.26 12.98
N ILE A 199 -0.72 13.87 12.25
CA ILE A 199 -1.69 13.16 11.42
C ILE A 199 -1.52 13.57 9.97
N GLY A 200 -1.23 12.57 9.12
CA GLY A 200 -1.15 12.71 7.68
C GLY A 200 -2.33 12.07 6.96
N LEU A 201 -2.36 12.24 5.65
CA LEU A 201 -3.22 11.48 4.75
C LEU A 201 -2.35 10.61 3.84
N VAL A 202 -2.80 9.40 3.57
CA VAL A 202 -2.19 8.54 2.56
C VAL A 202 -3.25 8.19 1.52
N GLU A 203 -2.93 8.45 0.26
CA GLU A 203 -3.72 7.97 -0.86
C GLU A 203 -3.11 6.72 -1.46
N PHE A 204 -3.81 5.60 -1.36
CA PHE A 204 -3.47 4.40 -2.09
C PHE A 204 -4.04 4.46 -3.50
N GLY A 205 -3.25 4.12 -4.50
CA GLY A 205 -3.69 3.97 -5.89
C GLY A 205 -3.01 2.77 -6.55
N ASN A 206 -3.44 2.38 -7.74
CA ASN A 206 -2.82 1.29 -8.52
C ASN A 206 -2.34 1.75 -9.91
N GLY A 207 -1.93 3.02 -10.02
CA GLY A 207 -1.56 3.63 -11.31
C GLY A 207 -2.70 3.79 -12.32
N SER A 208 -3.92 3.29 -12.05
CA SER A 208 -5.11 3.57 -12.87
C SER A 208 -5.78 4.89 -12.49
N VAL A 209 -6.32 5.60 -13.48
CA VAL A 209 -6.97 6.90 -13.26
C VAL A 209 -8.31 6.69 -12.54
N GLY A 210 -8.46 7.28 -11.35
CA GLY A 210 -9.76 7.42 -10.67
C GLY A 210 -10.07 6.41 -9.56
N GLN A 211 -9.24 5.39 -9.34
CA GLN A 211 -9.41 4.43 -8.23
C GLN A 211 -8.35 4.66 -7.15
N THR A 212 -8.68 5.55 -6.22
CA THR A 212 -7.81 5.89 -5.09
C THR A 212 -8.55 5.76 -3.77
N ILE A 213 -7.85 5.34 -2.72
CA ILE A 213 -8.37 5.24 -1.35
C ILE A 213 -7.55 6.19 -0.48
N THR A 214 -8.17 7.24 0.04
CA THR A 214 -7.51 8.13 1.01
C THR A 214 -7.83 7.67 2.42
N VAL A 215 -6.80 7.42 3.23
CA VAL A 215 -6.92 7.11 4.66
C VAL A 215 -6.15 8.15 5.49
N PRO A 216 -6.64 8.55 6.67
CA PRO A 216 -5.82 9.27 7.63
C PRO A 216 -4.82 8.33 8.28
N VAL A 217 -3.59 8.78 8.49
CA VAL A 217 -2.54 8.01 9.17
C VAL A 217 -2.06 8.79 10.39
N HIS A 218 -2.25 8.19 11.56
CA HIS A 218 -1.75 8.69 12.84
C HIS A 218 -0.33 8.18 13.06
N VAL A 219 0.64 9.09 13.04
CA VAL A 219 2.05 8.76 13.27
C VAL A 219 2.28 8.61 14.78
N ARG A 220 2.57 7.38 15.21
CA ARG A 220 2.67 6.99 16.62
C ARG A 220 4.12 6.84 17.08
N ALA A 221 4.34 6.82 18.40
CA ALA A 221 5.65 6.69 19.02
C ALA A 221 6.51 5.53 18.46
N PRO A 222 6.00 4.30 18.23
CA PRO A 222 6.84 3.21 17.70
C PRO A 222 7.45 3.49 16.31
N ALA A 223 6.78 4.28 15.47
CA ALA A 223 7.33 4.68 14.18
C ALA A 223 8.37 5.80 14.31
N LEU A 224 8.18 6.72 15.26
CA LEU A 224 9.15 7.77 15.58
C LEU A 224 10.42 7.18 16.22
N GLU A 225 10.27 6.21 17.12
CA GLU A 225 11.38 5.48 17.74
C GLU A 225 12.20 4.74 16.70
N LEU A 226 11.56 3.93 15.85
CA LEU A 226 12.24 3.21 14.77
C LEU A 226 12.97 4.17 13.81
N ALA A 227 12.34 5.29 13.44
CA ALA A 227 12.97 6.30 12.60
C ALA A 227 14.14 7.03 13.28
N ARG A 228 14.08 7.22 14.61
CA ARG A 228 15.12 7.87 15.41
C ARG A 228 16.33 6.98 15.60
N ASP A 229 16.08 5.71 15.92
CA ASP A 229 17.13 4.71 16.09
C ASP A 229 17.92 4.53 14.79
N ALA A 230 17.25 4.70 13.65
CA ALA A 230 17.84 4.62 12.31
C ALA A 230 18.63 3.32 12.08
N SER A 231 18.24 2.25 12.79
CA SER A 231 18.89 0.94 12.74
C SER A 231 18.99 0.45 11.29
N PRO A 232 20.17 0.00 10.85
CA PRO A 232 20.35 -0.53 9.52
C PRO A 232 19.40 -1.72 9.28
N TRP A 233 18.79 -1.74 8.11
CA TRP A 233 18.03 -2.89 7.65
C TRP A 233 18.99 -3.96 7.14
N VAL A 234 18.94 -5.14 7.76
CA VAL A 234 19.76 -6.30 7.36
C VAL A 234 19.03 -7.09 6.29
N MET A 235 19.63 -7.19 5.11
CA MET A 235 19.13 -7.96 3.99
C MET A 235 19.98 -9.21 3.79
N ASN A 236 19.32 -10.36 3.64
CA ASN A 236 19.97 -11.62 3.31
C ASN A 236 19.61 -12.04 1.88
N SER A 237 20.61 -12.09 1.00
CA SER A 237 20.45 -12.56 -0.37
C SER A 237 20.12 -14.05 -0.38
N ALA A 238 18.96 -14.41 -0.90
CA ALA A 238 18.59 -15.80 -1.06
C ALA A 238 19.43 -16.53 -2.13
N VAL A 239 20.06 -15.78 -3.04
CA VAL A 239 20.84 -16.33 -4.16
C VAL A 239 22.30 -16.51 -3.78
N THR A 240 22.89 -15.52 -3.12
CA THR A 240 24.33 -15.51 -2.78
C THR A 240 24.61 -15.89 -1.33
N GLY A 241 23.58 -15.94 -0.47
CA GLY A 241 23.75 -16.09 0.98
C GLY A 241 24.38 -14.87 1.66
N GLN A 242 24.67 -13.80 0.92
CA GLN A 242 25.33 -12.62 1.44
C GLN A 242 24.37 -11.78 2.28
N THR A 243 24.83 -11.39 3.47
CA THR A 243 24.19 -10.38 4.31
C THR A 243 24.70 -9.00 3.96
N THR A 244 23.80 -8.03 3.78
CA THR A 244 24.12 -6.63 3.51
C THR A 244 23.33 -5.75 4.49
N GLU A 245 24.02 -4.81 5.14
CA GLU A 245 23.38 -3.77 5.93
C GLU A 245 23.04 -2.57 5.04
N LEU A 246 21.80 -2.12 5.09
CA LEU A 246 21.30 -1.00 4.30
C LEU A 246 20.75 0.08 5.22
N PRO A 247 20.98 1.37 4.91
CA PRO A 247 20.47 2.44 5.76
C PRO A 247 18.93 2.44 5.79
N LEU A 248 18.36 2.93 6.88
CA LEU A 248 16.93 3.17 6.96
C LEU A 248 16.55 4.33 6.04
N THR A 249 15.81 4.01 4.98
CA THR A 249 15.33 4.96 3.97
C THR A 249 13.89 4.60 3.61
N ILE A 250 13.20 5.49 2.90
CA ILE A 250 11.86 5.19 2.35
C ILE A 250 11.92 3.96 1.44
N HIS A 251 13.00 3.79 0.67
CA HIS A 251 13.19 2.65 -0.22
C HIS A 251 13.38 1.33 0.53
N THR A 252 14.22 1.30 1.55
CA THR A 252 14.42 0.09 2.37
C THR A 252 13.19 -0.25 3.21
N CYS A 253 12.39 0.75 3.63
CA CYS A 253 11.08 0.51 4.24
C CYS A 253 10.08 -0.15 3.28
N MET A 254 9.99 0.35 2.03
CA MET A 254 9.14 -0.27 1.00
C MET A 254 9.59 -1.69 0.68
N GLU A 255 10.90 -1.90 0.55
CA GLU A 255 11.48 -3.22 0.27
C GLU A 255 11.26 -4.22 1.42
N PHE A 256 11.36 -3.76 2.68
CA PHE A 256 11.00 -4.57 3.84
C PHE A 256 9.53 -5.01 3.77
N MET A 257 8.59 -4.08 3.57
CA MET A 257 7.17 -4.40 3.47
C MET A 257 6.90 -5.41 2.35
N ASN A 258 7.49 -5.19 1.18
CA ASN A 258 7.33 -6.07 0.02
C ASN A 258 7.91 -7.46 0.25
N THR A 259 9.08 -7.56 0.89
CA THR A 259 9.72 -8.82 1.29
C THR A 259 8.87 -9.57 2.31
N HIS A 260 8.37 -8.88 3.33
CA HIS A 260 7.49 -9.48 4.34
C HIS A 260 6.20 -10.05 3.71
N ILE A 261 5.59 -9.33 2.74
CA ILE A 261 4.41 -9.82 2.02
C ILE A 261 4.76 -11.04 1.13
N ARG A 262 5.92 -11.04 0.47
CA ARG A 262 6.39 -12.17 -0.35
C ARG A 262 6.59 -13.45 0.47
N SER A 263 7.12 -13.31 1.69
CA SER A 263 7.37 -14.42 2.60
C SER A 263 6.09 -15.09 3.12
N ASP A 264 4.93 -14.43 3.04
CA ASP A 264 3.65 -14.99 3.47
C ASP A 264 3.09 -16.03 2.50
N LYS A 265 3.64 -17.25 2.47
CA LYS A 265 3.16 -18.31 1.55
C LYS A 265 1.76 -18.83 1.83
N LYS A 266 1.22 -18.58 3.03
CA LYS A 266 -0.08 -19.11 3.48
C LYS A 266 -1.21 -18.07 3.45
N ASN A 267 -0.96 -16.87 2.94
CA ASN A 267 -1.91 -15.75 2.93
C ASN A 267 -2.40 -15.36 4.33
N GLN A 268 -1.54 -15.48 5.34
CA GLN A 268 -1.78 -15.05 6.71
C GLN A 268 -2.08 -13.55 6.80
N LEU A 269 -1.38 -12.73 5.99
CA LEU A 269 -1.56 -11.28 5.96
C LEU A 269 -2.83 -10.86 5.21
N LEU A 270 -3.54 -11.80 4.56
CA LEU A 270 -4.71 -11.53 3.73
C LEU A 270 -4.41 -10.56 2.56
N LEU A 271 -3.20 -10.62 2.02
CA LEU A 271 -2.70 -9.74 0.95
C LEU A 271 -2.53 -10.45 -0.40
N ARG A 272 -2.98 -11.70 -0.53
CA ARG A 272 -2.99 -12.45 -1.80
C ARG A 272 -4.38 -12.48 -2.44
N THR A 273 -4.40 -12.47 -3.77
CA THR A 273 -5.60 -12.56 -4.61
C THR A 273 -5.25 -13.29 -5.91
N GLU A 274 -6.25 -13.68 -6.69
CA GLU A 274 -6.01 -14.06 -8.09
C GLU A 274 -5.60 -12.82 -8.90
N MET A 275 -4.60 -12.98 -9.79
CA MET A 275 -4.19 -11.94 -10.71
C MET A 275 -5.20 -11.80 -11.85
N ARG A 276 -5.53 -10.56 -12.18
CA ARG A 276 -6.40 -10.26 -13.32
C ARG A 276 -5.56 -10.06 -14.58
N PRO A 277 -6.16 -10.18 -15.77
CA PRO A 277 -5.46 -9.87 -17.01
C PRO A 277 -4.79 -8.49 -16.99
N SER A 278 -5.44 -7.48 -16.42
CA SER A 278 -4.85 -6.14 -16.29
C SER A 278 -3.65 -6.05 -15.35
N ASP A 279 -3.56 -6.92 -14.34
CA ASP A 279 -2.39 -6.99 -13.46
C ASP A 279 -1.19 -7.59 -14.22
N ILE A 280 -1.43 -8.59 -15.08
CA ILE A 280 -0.42 -9.23 -15.93
C ILE A 280 0.08 -8.26 -17.02
N GLU A 281 -0.83 -7.52 -17.66
CA GLU A 281 -0.49 -6.53 -18.69
C GLU A 281 0.45 -5.44 -18.15
N ILE A 282 0.27 -4.97 -16.90
CA ILE A 282 1.17 -3.98 -16.28
C ILE A 282 2.63 -4.49 -16.23
N ILE A 283 2.81 -5.79 -15.98
CA ILE A 283 4.15 -6.41 -15.91
C ILE A 283 4.74 -6.52 -17.31
N ARG A 284 3.96 -6.92 -18.31
CA ARG A 284 4.38 -6.96 -19.72
C ARG A 284 4.79 -5.57 -20.22
N ASP A 285 3.95 -4.58 -19.95
CA ASP A 285 4.20 -3.18 -20.30
C ASP A 285 5.49 -2.65 -19.69
N ALA A 286 5.83 -3.08 -18.47
CA ALA A 286 7.08 -2.71 -17.82
C ALA A 286 8.32 -3.29 -18.52
N GLY A 287 8.19 -4.46 -19.17
CA GLY A 287 9.23 -5.07 -19.99
C GLY A 287 9.33 -4.46 -21.40
N ALA A 288 8.20 -4.05 -21.98
CA ALA A 288 8.11 -3.58 -23.37
C ALA A 288 8.37 -2.07 -23.58
N GLU A 289 9.01 -1.38 -22.63
CA GLU A 289 9.20 0.08 -22.63
C GLU A 289 7.90 0.90 -22.78
N ALA A 290 6.75 0.35 -22.39
CA ALA A 290 5.46 1.02 -22.56
C ALA A 290 5.25 2.17 -21.57
N SER A 291 4.46 3.19 -21.98
CA SER A 291 4.36 4.49 -21.30
C SER A 291 3.36 4.58 -20.14
N GLY A 292 2.78 3.46 -19.70
CA GLY A 292 1.79 3.45 -18.62
C GLY A 292 2.38 3.85 -17.27
N THR A 293 1.67 4.68 -16.49
CA THR A 293 2.14 5.09 -15.14
C THR A 293 2.45 3.88 -14.26
N ALA A 294 1.56 2.87 -14.21
CA ALA A 294 1.76 1.67 -13.41
C ALA A 294 3.02 0.89 -13.83
N ALA A 295 3.23 0.70 -15.14
CA ALA A 295 4.40 0.03 -15.70
C ALA A 295 5.70 0.77 -15.38
N ARG A 296 5.71 2.11 -15.53
CA ARG A 296 6.86 2.94 -15.16
C ARG A 296 7.21 2.84 -13.67
N LEU A 297 6.20 2.82 -12.80
CA LEU A 297 6.42 2.65 -11.35
C LEU A 297 6.96 1.26 -11.03
N LEU A 298 6.50 0.22 -11.73
CA LEU A 298 7.04 -1.14 -11.60
C LEU A 298 8.50 -1.22 -12.08
N LYS A 299 8.84 -0.63 -13.23
CA LYS A 299 10.23 -0.56 -13.73
C LYS A 299 11.14 0.15 -12.72
N ALA A 300 10.69 1.27 -12.15
CA ALA A 300 11.42 1.98 -11.10
C ALA A 300 11.56 1.17 -9.79
N LYS A 301 10.58 0.30 -9.47
CA LYS A 301 10.69 -0.66 -8.37
C LYS A 301 11.74 -1.73 -8.64
N MET A 302 11.71 -2.33 -9.83
CA MET A 302 12.67 -3.38 -10.20
C MET A 302 14.12 -2.88 -10.22
N ALA A 303 14.35 -1.64 -10.66
CA ALA A 303 15.68 -1.03 -10.61
C ALA A 303 16.18 -0.75 -9.17
N ARG A 304 15.25 -0.60 -8.22
CA ARG A 304 15.52 -0.25 -6.82
C ARG A 304 15.73 -1.47 -5.92
N GLU A 305 14.85 -2.46 -6.01
CA GLU A 305 14.80 -3.57 -5.06
C GLU A 305 15.78 -4.67 -5.43
N TYR A 306 16.50 -5.16 -4.42
CA TYR A 306 17.56 -6.15 -4.58
C TYR A 306 17.06 -7.47 -5.14
N ILE A 307 15.83 -7.85 -4.83
CA ILE A 307 15.24 -9.13 -5.28
C ILE A 307 15.20 -9.25 -6.82
N PHE A 308 15.22 -8.13 -7.55
CA PHE A 308 15.20 -8.12 -9.01
C PHE A 308 16.61 -8.06 -9.64
N ARG A 309 17.68 -7.86 -8.85
CA ARG A 309 19.06 -7.82 -9.38
C ARG A 309 19.42 -9.05 -10.21
N PRO A 310 19.14 -10.30 -9.77
CA PRO A 310 19.44 -11.47 -10.59
C PRO A 310 18.71 -11.46 -11.95
N MET A 311 17.52 -10.86 -12.01
CA MET A 311 16.78 -10.72 -13.28
C MET A 311 17.36 -9.62 -14.17
N ALA A 312 17.83 -8.51 -13.59
CA ALA A 312 18.48 -7.44 -14.34
C ALA A 312 19.75 -7.95 -15.04
N ASP A 313 20.56 -8.77 -14.34
CA ASP A 313 21.76 -9.38 -14.91
C ASP A 313 21.43 -10.32 -16.08
N LEU A 314 20.33 -11.10 -15.97
CA LEU A 314 19.86 -11.98 -17.04
C LEU A 314 19.35 -11.20 -18.26
N LEU A 315 18.63 -10.10 -18.06
CA LEU A 315 18.12 -9.26 -19.15
C LEU A 315 19.26 -8.59 -19.93
N GLN A 316 20.32 -8.15 -19.26
CA GLN A 316 21.51 -7.58 -19.91
C GLN A 316 22.27 -8.60 -20.76
N GLN A 317 22.26 -9.89 -20.39
CA GLN A 317 22.90 -10.96 -21.16
C GLN A 317 22.11 -11.37 -22.40
N THR A 318 20.79 -11.10 -22.45
CA THR A 318 19.96 -11.41 -23.62
C THR A 318 19.97 -10.33 -24.70
N GLU A 319 20.46 -9.13 -24.38
CA GLU A 319 20.60 -8.00 -25.31
C GLU A 319 21.99 -7.93 -25.99
N SER A 320 22.93 -8.80 -25.60
CA SER A 320 24.30 -8.94 -26.12
C SER A 320 24.46 -10.16 -27.01
#